data_AF-A0A829D2K0-F1
#
_entry.id   AF-A0A829D2K0-F1
#
_cell.length_a   1.000
_cell.length_b   1.000
_cell.length_c   1.000
_cell.angle_alpha   90.00
_cell.angle_beta   90.00
_cell.angle_gamma   90.00
#
_symmetry.space_group_name_H-M   'P 1'
#
loop_
_entity.id
_entity.type
_entity.pdbx_description
1 polymer ?
#
loop_
_entity_poly.entity_id
_entity_poly.type
_entity_poly.pdbx_seq_one_letter_code
_entity_poly.pdbx_strand_id
1 'polypeptide(L)'
;MEHYKIVPERFTLEILETDRLRGGERGLETLKELKESGCKIAIDDFGVDQSNFERLMEIDPDFIKIDGKFIQGIHLSRTPYLLTSAMTEMAHRIGAKVIAEFV
;
A
#
# COMPACT_ATOMS: atom_id res chain seq x y z
N MET A 1 -1.89 18.60 12.03
CA MET A 1 -1.92 17.68 13.20
C MET A 1 -1.81 18.41 14.53
N GLU A 2 -0.97 19.44 14.61
CA GLU A 2 -0.74 20.26 15.81
C GLU A 2 -2.02 20.88 16.41
N HIS A 3 -2.89 21.47 15.57
CA HIS A 3 -4.15 22.07 16.03
C HIS A 3 -5.05 21.09 16.81
N TYR A 4 -5.09 19.83 16.37
CA TYR A 4 -5.90 18.78 16.98
C TYR A 4 -5.10 17.85 17.91
N LYS A 5 -3.81 18.15 18.17
CA LYS A 5 -2.88 17.33 18.98
C LYS A 5 -2.87 15.85 18.59
N ILE A 6 -2.92 15.58 17.28
CA ILE A 6 -2.88 14.21 16.74
C ILE A 6 -1.43 13.77 16.61
N VAL A 7 -1.14 12.56 17.08
CA VAL A 7 0.16 11.89 16.94
C VAL A 7 0.31 11.35 15.51
N PRO A 8 1.29 11.81 14.71
CA PRO A 8 1.44 11.45 13.30
C PRO A 8 1.50 9.94 13.05
N GLU A 9 2.14 9.19 13.93
CA GLU A 9 2.34 7.73 13.86
C GLU A 9 1.02 6.94 13.95
N ARG A 10 -0.07 7.61 14.36
CA ARG A 10 -1.43 7.06 14.36
C ARG A 10 -2.19 7.33 13.07
N PHE A 11 -1.60 8.06 12.13
CA PHE A 11 -2.18 8.32 10.82
C PHE A 11 -1.51 7.42 9.77
N THR A 12 -2.34 6.79 8.95
CA THR A 12 -1.89 6.07 7.76
C THR A 12 -2.66 6.64 6.59
N LEU A 13 -1.93 7.10 5.58
CA LEU A 13 -2.53 7.58 4.34
C LEU A 13 -2.58 6.44 3.34
N GLU A 14 -3.77 6.19 2.80
CA GLU A 14 -3.99 5.18 1.78
C GLU A 14 -3.95 5.85 0.40
N ILE A 15 -3.12 5.30 -0.48
CA ILE A 15 -2.95 5.78 -1.84
C ILE A 15 -3.43 4.69 -2.78
N LEU A 16 -4.47 5.00 -3.57
CA LEU A 16 -5.01 4.09 -4.57
C LEU A 16 -3.95 3.76 -5.61
N GLU A 17 -3.85 2.48 -6.01
CA GLU A 17 -2.91 2.01 -7.04
C GLU A 17 -3.13 2.66 -8.42
N THR A 18 -4.35 3.13 -8.69
CA THR A 18 -4.76 3.73 -9.97
C THR A 18 -4.56 5.23 -10.05
N ASP A 19 -4.41 5.90 -8.91
CA ASP A 19 -4.08 7.31 -8.87
C ASP A 19 -2.66 7.50 -9.38
N ARG A 20 -2.53 7.74 -10.70
CA ARG A 20 -1.37 8.46 -11.23
C ARG A 20 -1.26 9.67 -10.32
N LEU A 21 -0.18 9.79 -9.56
CA LEU A 21 0.06 10.98 -8.74
C LEU A 21 -0.04 12.17 -9.69
N ARG A 22 -1.21 12.81 -9.74
CA ARG A 22 -1.53 13.79 -10.78
C ARG A 22 -0.65 15.04 -10.64
N GLY A 23 0.09 15.14 -9.53
CA GLY A 23 1.12 16.13 -9.25
C GLY A 23 2.57 15.73 -9.57
N GLY A 24 2.85 14.53 -10.11
CA GLY A 24 4.22 14.08 -10.40
C GLY A 24 5.11 14.10 -9.16
N GLU A 25 6.33 14.65 -9.30
CA GLU A 25 7.34 14.77 -8.23
C GLU A 25 6.80 15.42 -6.95
N ARG A 26 5.93 16.44 -7.05
CA ARG A 26 5.37 17.12 -5.88
C ARG A 26 4.51 16.20 -5.00
N GLY A 27 3.83 15.23 -5.62
CA GLY A 27 3.04 14.24 -4.87
C GLY A 27 3.96 13.35 -4.04
N LEU A 28 5.05 12.87 -4.63
CA LEU A 28 6.05 12.06 -3.95
C LEU A 28 6.77 12.84 -2.84
N GLU A 29 7.13 14.10 -3.09
CA GLU A 29 7.70 14.99 -2.07
C GLU A 29 6.76 15.15 -0.88
N THR A 30 5.46 15.38 -1.13
CA THR A 30 4.47 15.50 -0.06
C THR A 30 4.34 14.21 0.75
N LEU A 31 4.31 13.05 0.10
CA LEU A 31 4.26 11.76 0.78
C LEU A 31 5.51 11.53 1.64
N LYS A 32 6.68 11.92 1.13
CA LYS A 32 7.93 11.84 1.86
C LYS A 32 7.93 12.75 3.09
N GLU A 33 7.52 14.01 2.96
CA GLU A 33 7.39 14.94 4.09
C GLU A 33 6.43 14.42 5.16
N LEU A 34 5.29 13.84 4.75
CA LEU A 34 4.35 13.21 5.67
C LEU A 34 4.97 12.02 6.39
N LYS A 35 5.72 11.17 5.68
CA LYS A 35 6.42 10.03 6.29
C LYS A 35 7.51 10.48 7.27
N GLU A 36 8.30 11.50 6.90
CA GLU A 36 9.30 12.13 7.77
C GLU A 36 8.69 12.76 9.03
N SER A 37 7.44 13.22 8.95
CA SER A 37 6.68 13.69 10.12
C SER A 37 6.18 12.58 11.05
N GLY A 38 6.34 11.31 10.66
CA GLY A 38 5.93 10.13 11.41
C GLY A 38 4.64 9.47 10.91
N CYS A 39 3.99 10.00 9.87
CA CYS A 39 2.84 9.32 9.25
C CYS A 39 3.30 8.03 8.57
N LYS A 40 2.36 7.11 8.37
CA LYS A 40 2.59 5.89 7.57
C LYS A 40 1.87 5.99 6.23
N ILE A 41 2.40 5.28 5.24
CA ILE A 41 1.80 5.23 3.91
C ILE A 41 1.40 3.79 3.58
N ALA A 42 0.22 3.62 3.02
CA ALA A 42 -0.29 2.36 2.52
C ALA A 42 -0.61 2.47 1.02
N ILE A 43 -0.28 1.43 0.25
CA ILE A 43 -0.83 1.27 -1.09
C ILE A 43 -2.13 0.47 -0.99
N ASP A 44 -3.19 1.02 -1.56
CA ASP A 44 -4.53 0.46 -1.55
C ASP A 44 -4.87 -0.28 -2.84
N ASP A 45 -5.79 -1.24 -2.75
CA ASP A 45 -6.27 -2.07 -3.87
C ASP A 45 -5.14 -2.74 -4.69
N PHE A 46 -4.06 -3.20 -4.04
CA PHE A 46 -2.90 -3.73 -4.75
C PHE A 46 -3.26 -4.99 -5.54
N GLY A 47 -2.98 -4.92 -6.85
CA GLY A 47 -3.18 -5.98 -7.82
C GLY A 47 -4.43 -5.79 -8.69
N VAL A 48 -5.30 -4.79 -8.47
CA VAL A 48 -6.57 -4.59 -9.20
C VAL A 48 -6.37 -4.27 -10.68
N ASP A 49 -5.48 -3.34 -10.98
CA ASP A 49 -5.25 -2.83 -12.34
C ASP A 49 -3.82 -3.19 -12.84
N GLN A 50 -3.15 -2.27 -13.55
CA GLN A 50 -1.74 -2.43 -13.92
C GLN A 50 -0.88 -2.33 -12.66
N SER A 51 -0.75 -3.44 -11.92
CA SER A 51 0.06 -3.60 -10.71
C SER A 51 1.38 -2.85 -10.85
N ASN A 52 1.40 -1.60 -10.39
CA ASN A 52 2.49 -0.72 -10.74
C ASN A 52 3.59 -0.85 -9.69
N PHE A 53 4.40 -1.91 -9.82
CA PHE A 53 5.57 -2.14 -8.98
C PHE A 53 6.52 -0.94 -8.93
N GLU A 54 6.50 -0.06 -9.93
CA GLU A 54 7.22 1.23 -9.91
C GLU A 54 6.83 2.07 -8.69
N ARG A 55 5.55 2.08 -8.31
CA ARG A 55 5.07 2.82 -7.14
C ARG A 55 5.62 2.27 -5.83
N LEU A 56 5.87 0.97 -5.74
CA LEU A 56 6.53 0.39 -4.57
C LEU A 56 7.95 0.94 -4.41
N MET A 57 8.63 1.19 -5.52
CA MET A 57 9.98 1.78 -5.53
C MET A 57 9.96 3.28 -5.20
N GLU A 58 8.96 4.02 -5.69
CA GLU A 58 8.86 5.47 -5.49
C GLU A 58 8.33 5.87 -4.11
N ILE A 59 7.34 5.14 -3.58
CA ILE A 59 6.59 5.54 -2.37
C ILE A 59 7.21 4.97 -1.10
N ASP A 60 7.94 3.83 -1.19
CA ASP A 60 8.46 3.10 -0.03
C ASP A 60 7.35 2.87 1.04
N PRO A 61 6.33 2.05 0.77
CA PRO A 61 5.16 1.98 1.64
C PRO A 61 5.40 1.20 2.94
N ASP A 62 4.72 1.59 4.02
CA ASP A 62 4.68 0.84 5.27
C ASP A 62 3.71 -0.35 5.19
N PHE A 63 2.66 -0.21 4.38
CA PHE A 63 1.64 -1.24 4.19
C PHE A 63 1.27 -1.43 2.72
N ILE A 64 0.95 -2.67 2.37
CA ILE A 64 0.33 -3.02 1.09
C ILE A 64 -0.99 -3.72 1.42
N LYS A 65 -2.09 -3.17 0.93
CA LYS A 65 -3.42 -3.75 1.04
C LYS A 65 -3.68 -4.59 -0.21
N ILE A 66 -3.79 -5.91 -0.04
CA ILE A 66 -4.09 -6.84 -1.14
C ILE A 66 -5.60 -6.86 -1.33
N ASP A 67 -6.02 -6.49 -2.53
CA ASP A 67 -7.43 -6.37 -2.89
C ASP A 67 -8.21 -7.69 -2.73
N GLY A 68 -9.49 -7.54 -2.42
CA GLY A 68 -10.43 -8.62 -2.22
C GLY A 68 -10.47 -9.64 -3.36
N LYS A 69 -10.20 -9.26 -4.61
CA LYS A 69 -10.21 -10.21 -5.75
C LYS A 69 -9.17 -11.33 -5.62
N PHE A 70 -8.10 -11.13 -4.84
CA PHE A 70 -7.09 -12.15 -4.56
C PHE A 70 -7.37 -12.93 -3.27
N ILE A 71 -8.15 -12.35 -2.34
CA ILE A 71 -8.42 -12.90 -1.02
C ILE A 71 -9.70 -13.72 -0.99
N GLN A 72 -10.76 -13.25 -1.66
CA GLN A 72 -12.06 -13.92 -1.68
C GLN A 72 -11.94 -15.30 -2.31
N GLY A 73 -12.35 -16.33 -1.57
CA GLY A 73 -12.26 -17.71 -2.04
C GLY A 73 -10.83 -18.24 -2.19
N ILE A 74 -9.82 -17.61 -1.58
CA ILE A 74 -8.40 -18.03 -1.67
C ILE A 74 -8.18 -19.50 -1.26
N HIS A 75 -9.01 -20.04 -0.37
CA HIS A 75 -8.96 -21.44 0.06
C HIS A 75 -9.51 -22.43 -0.98
N LEU A 76 -10.21 -21.96 -2.00
CA LEU A 76 -10.84 -22.78 -3.04
C LEU A 76 -10.03 -22.85 -4.33
N SER A 77 -9.06 -21.95 -4.52
CA SER A 77 -8.33 -21.84 -5.78
C SER A 77 -6.83 -21.66 -5.57
N ARG A 78 -6.05 -22.51 -6.24
CA ARG A 78 -4.58 -22.48 -6.16
C ARG A 78 -3.98 -21.21 -6.75
N THR A 79 -4.60 -20.63 -7.77
CA THR A 79 -4.03 -19.46 -8.47
C THR A 79 -4.04 -18.19 -7.59
N PRO A 80 -5.17 -17.74 -7.01
CA PRO A 80 -5.18 -16.64 -6.04
C PRO A 80 -4.25 -16.90 -4.86
N TYR A 81 -4.22 -18.13 -4.33
CA TYR A 81 -3.30 -18.49 -3.24
C TYR A 81 -1.83 -18.23 -3.60
N LEU A 82 -1.37 -18.74 -4.76
CA LEU A 82 0.02 -18.58 -5.19
C LEU A 82 0.36 -17.10 -5.47
N LEU A 83 -0.57 -16.35 -6.08
CA LEU A 83 -0.39 -14.93 -6.36
C LEU A 83 -0.30 -14.11 -5.06
N THR A 84 -1.25 -14.27 -4.15
CA THR A 84 -1.25 -13.61 -2.83
C THR A 84 0.00 -13.96 -2.03
N SER A 85 0.44 -15.22 -2.06
CA SER A 85 1.68 -15.64 -1.39
C SER A 85 2.91 -14.94 -1.96
N ALA A 86 3.02 -14.82 -3.29
CA ALA A 86 4.13 -14.14 -3.94
C ALA A 86 4.14 -12.63 -3.63
N MET A 87 2.97 -11.97 -3.69
CA MET A 87 2.83 -10.55 -3.32
C MET A 87 3.20 -10.33 -1.86
N THR A 88 2.76 -11.24 -0.97
CA THR A 88 3.06 -11.15 0.46
C THR A 88 4.54 -11.29 0.75
N GLU A 89 5.21 -12.24 0.09
CA GLU A 89 6.66 -12.43 0.24
C GLU A 89 7.43 -11.20 -0.26
N MET A 90 7.06 -10.66 -1.43
CA MET A 90 7.66 -9.44 -1.97
C MET A 90 7.50 -8.26 -1.02
N ALA A 91 6.28 -8.02 -0.52
CA ALA A 91 5.97 -6.92 0.41
C ALA A 91 6.90 -6.97 1.64
N HIS A 92 7.02 -8.15 2.26
CA HIS A 92 7.90 -8.33 3.41
C HIS A 92 9.37 -8.10 3.08
N ARG A 93 9.83 -8.50 1.88
CA ARG A 93 11.22 -8.30 1.44
C ARG A 93 11.57 -6.83 1.26
N ILE A 94 10.61 -5.99 0.90
CA ILE A 94 10.81 -4.53 0.81
C ILE A 94 10.53 -3.81 2.13
N GLY A 95 10.24 -4.53 3.21
CA GLY A 95 10.00 -3.96 4.55
C GLY A 95 8.56 -3.53 4.82
N ALA A 96 7.64 -3.71 3.86
CA ALA A 96 6.23 -3.41 4.02
C ALA A 96 5.47 -4.54 4.74
N LYS A 97 4.43 -4.19 5.48
CA LYS A 97 3.46 -5.16 6.03
C LYS A 97 2.30 -5.36 5.07
N VAL A 98 1.64 -6.51 5.16
CA VAL A 98 0.50 -6.85 4.31
C VAL A 98 -0.80 -6.79 5.09
N ILE A 99 -1.82 -6.22 4.46
CA ILE A 99 -3.20 -6.21 4.94
C ILE A 99 -4.04 -6.93 3.87
N ALA A 100 -4.79 -7.95 4.27
CA ALA A 100 -5.74 -8.62 3.38
C ALA A 100 -7.10 -7.95 3.50
N GLU A 101 -7.72 -7.64 2.37
CA GLU A 101 -9.06 -7.06 2.34
C GLU A 101 -10.13 -8.10 2.01
N PHE A 102 -11.38 -7.82 2.39
CA PHE A 102 -12.54 -8.68 2.12
C PHE A 102 -12.38 -10.14 2.61
N VAL A 103 -11.84 -10.31 3.83
CA VAL A 103 -11.66 -11.60 4.53
C VAL A 103 -12.99 -12.25 4.93
#